data_AF-A0AAD8BZ05-F1
#
_entry.id   AF-A0AAD8BZ05-F1
#
_cell.length_a   1.000
_cell.length_b   1.000
_cell.length_c   1.000
_cell.angle_alpha   90.00
_cell.angle_beta   90.00
_cell.angle_gamma   90.00
#
_symmetry.space_group_name_H-M   'P 1'
#
loop_
_entity.id
_entity.type
_entity.pdbx_description
1 polymer ?
#
loop_
_entity_poly.entity_id
_entity_poly.type
_entity_poly.pdbx_seq_one_letter_code
_entity_poly.pdbx_strand_id
1 'polypeptide(L)' 'MRKKLTDENLLSMYNNDPEFALAARMIVALAFVPIEDLDMAVETLANELPIHLTPTINWFEDTYIGRLNRSRTRR' A
#
# COMPACT_ATOMS: atom_id res chain seq x y z
N MET A 1 -3.86 9.37 1.61
CA MET A 1 -2.96 9.19 0.44
C MET A 1 -2.12 10.42 0.10
N ARG A 2 -2.67 11.50 -0.48
CA ARG A 2 -1.85 12.67 -0.91
C ARG A 2 -1.06 13.36 0.21
N LYS A 3 -1.64 13.51 1.40
CA LYS A 3 -0.92 14.02 2.59
C LYS A 3 0.29 13.14 2.92
N LYS A 4 0.07 11.82 3.03
CA LYS A 4 1.13 10.83 3.31
C LYS A 4 2.26 10.85 2.27
N LEU A 5 1.92 10.95 0.98
CA LEU A 5 2.91 11.09 -0.09
C LEU A 5 3.68 12.42 -0.01
N THR A 6 3.08 13.47 0.54
CA THR A 6 3.76 14.75 0.78
C THR A 6 4.75 14.62 1.93
N ASP A 7 4.34 13.96 3.02
CA ASP A 7 5.19 13.69 4.20
C ASP A 7 6.41 12.83 3.82
N GLU A 8 6.26 11.95 2.82
CA GLU A 8 7.33 11.09 2.29
C GLU A 8 8.13 11.75 1.15
N ASN A 9 7.86 13.01 0.81
CA ASN A 9 8.48 13.76 -0.29
C ASN A 9 8.31 13.11 -1.68
N LEU A 10 7.24 12.31 -1.86
CA LEU A 10 6.91 11.58 -3.08
C LEU A 10 5.90 12.31 -3.97
N LEU A 11 5.39 13.47 -3.54
CA LEU A 11 4.37 14.22 -4.27
C LEU A 11 4.84 14.66 -5.68
N SER A 12 6.13 14.97 -5.84
CA SER A 12 6.70 15.30 -7.15
C SER A 12 6.68 14.09 -8.10
N MET A 13 7.07 12.91 -7.62
CA MET A 13 7.01 11.68 -8.41
C MET A 13 5.57 11.34 -8.77
N TYR A 14 4.65 11.45 -7.81
CA TYR A 14 3.22 11.24 -8.06
C TYR A 14 2.63 12.14 -9.15
N ASN A 15 3.12 13.37 -9.32
CA ASN A 15 2.61 14.29 -10.32
C ASN A 15 3.27 14.13 -11.70
N ASN A 16 4.50 13.64 -11.75
CA ASN A 16 5.31 13.58 -12.97
C ASN A 16 5.44 12.17 -13.56
N ASP A 17 5.19 11.13 -12.77
CA ASP A 17 5.28 9.73 -13.19
C ASP A 17 3.88 9.07 -13.11
N PRO A 18 3.27 8.75 -14.27
CA PRO A 18 1.94 8.17 -14.31
C PRO A 18 1.90 6.72 -13.78
N GLU A 19 2.97 5.95 -13.91
CA GLU A 19 3.04 4.58 -13.39
C GLU A 19 3.11 4.60 -11.87
N PHE A 20 3.94 5.49 -11.32
CA PHE A 20 3.99 5.72 -9.87
C PHE A 20 2.64 6.22 -9.33
N ALA A 21 1.98 7.13 -10.05
CA ALA A 21 0.66 7.63 -9.68
C ALA A 21 -0.40 6.53 -9.67
N LEU A 22 -0.35 5.61 -10.64
CA LEU A 22 -1.21 4.44 -10.72
C LEU A 22 -0.96 3.50 -9.54
N ALA A 23 0.29 3.13 -9.29
CA ALA A 23 0.69 2.28 -8.17
C ALA A 23 0.21 2.84 -6.81
N ALA A 24 0.38 4.15 -6.60
CA ALA A 24 -0.13 4.84 -5.43
C ALA A 24 -1.68 4.78 -5.33
N ARG A 25 -2.41 4.87 -6.44
CA ARG A 25 -3.87 4.74 -6.44
C ARG A 25 -4.33 3.31 -6.16
N MET A 26 -3.59 2.29 -6.60
CA MET A 26 -3.88 0.88 -6.31
C MET A 26 -3.86 0.59 -4.80
N ILE A 27 -2.98 1.24 -4.04
CA ILE A 27 -2.97 1.13 -2.57
C ILE A 27 -4.32 1.56 -1.97
N VAL A 28 -4.91 2.65 -2.48
CA VAL A 28 -6.24 3.11 -2.02
C VAL A 28 -7.34 2.17 -2.49
N ALA A 29 -7.17 1.55 -3.66
CA ALA A 29 -8.15 0.62 -4.23
C ALA A 29 -8.32 -0.65 -3.36
N LEU A 30 -7.34 -1.00 -2.53
CA LEU A 30 -7.45 -2.10 -1.55
C LEU A 30 -8.65 -1.94 -0.60
N ALA A 31 -9.11 -0.71 -0.35
CA ALA A 31 -10.31 -0.45 0.46
C ALA A 31 -11.61 -1.05 -0.13
N PHE A 32 -11.59 -1.41 -1.41
CA PHE A 32 -12.73 -2.00 -2.13
C PHE A 32 -12.60 -3.51 -2.33
N VAL A 33 -11.48 -4.12 -1.90
CA VAL A 33 -11.27 -5.56 -2.01
C VAL A 33 -12.10 -6.26 -0.92
N PRO A 34 -12.83 -7.35 -1.24
CA PRO A 34 -13.50 -8.17 -0.24
C PRO A 34 -12.52 -8.68 0.82
N ILE A 35 -12.96 -8.78 2.08
CA ILE A 35 -12.09 -9.17 3.21
C ILE A 35 -11.42 -10.53 2.96
N GLU A 36 -12.12 -11.47 2.32
CA GLU A 36 -11.63 -12.82 2.00
C GLU A 36 -10.40 -12.80 1.07
N ASP A 37 -10.30 -11.81 0.19
CA ASP A 37 -9.23 -11.66 -0.79
C ASP A 37 -8.19 -10.60 -0.39
N LEU A 38 -8.44 -9.86 0.68
CA LEU A 38 -7.65 -8.68 1.06
C LEU A 38 -6.19 -9.03 1.34
N ASP A 39 -5.93 -10.13 2.05
CA ASP A 39 -4.58 -10.57 2.38
C ASP A 39 -3.77 -10.87 1.11
N MET A 40 -4.37 -11.60 0.17
CA MET A 40 -3.75 -11.95 -1.10
C MET A 40 -3.53 -10.71 -1.96
N ALA A 41 -4.50 -9.79 -2.01
CA ALA A 41 -4.40 -8.55 -2.77
C ALA A 41 -3.30 -7.63 -2.23
N VAL A 42 -3.17 -7.53 -0.91
CA VAL A 42 -2.11 -6.76 -0.24
C VAL A 42 -0.74 -7.36 -0.55
N GLU A 43 -0.58 -8.68 -0.40
CA GLU A 43 0.69 -9.36 -0.68
C GLU A 43 1.10 -9.22 -2.15
N THR A 44 0.15 -9.42 -3.07
CA THR A 44 0.39 -9.28 -4.52
C THR A 44 0.79 -7.86 -4.86
N LEU A 45 0.06 -6.87 -4.34
CA LEU A 45 0.36 -5.47 -4.60
C LEU A 45 1.72 -5.08 -4.00
N ALA A 46 2.05 -5.54 -2.78
CA ALA A 46 3.32 -5.24 -2.14
C ALA A 46 4.54 -5.73 -2.94
N ASN A 47 4.41 -6.83 -3.67
CA ASN A 47 5.48 -7.38 -4.52
C ASN A 47 5.67 -6.59 -5.83
N GLU A 48 4.61 -5.98 -6.36
CA GLU A 48 4.62 -5.20 -7.60
C GLU A 48 4.89 -3.70 -7.36
N LEU A 49 4.72 -3.23 -6.12
CA LEU A 49 4.89 -1.81 -5.81
C LEU A 49 6.35 -1.35 -5.92
N PRO A 50 6.59 -0.14 -6.46
CA PRO A 50 7.88 0.53 -6.35
C PRO A 50 8.32 0.63 -4.89
N ILE A 51 9.62 0.40 -4.63
CA ILE A 51 10.19 0.42 -3.26
C ILE A 51 9.94 1.74 -2.51
N HIS A 52 9.78 2.83 -3.25
CA HIS A 52 9.44 4.14 -2.70
C HIS A 52 8.04 4.18 -2.05
N LEU A 53 7.12 3.31 -2.46
CA LEU A 53 5.75 3.22 -1.92
C LEU A 53 5.59 2.22 -0.78
N THR A 54 6.64 1.44 -0.45
CA THR A 54 6.67 0.55 0.71
C THR A 54 6.24 1.22 2.03
N PRO A 55 6.75 2.42 2.40
CA PRO A 55 6.27 3.10 3.62
C PRO A 55 4.79 3.52 3.55
N THR A 56 4.29 3.83 2.35
CA THR A 56 2.89 4.20 2.15
C THR A 56 1.95 3.00 2.29
N ILE A 57 2.27 1.83 1.71
CA ILE A 57 1.44 0.62 1.87
C ILE A 57 1.46 0.11 3.31
N ASN A 58 2.61 0.14 4.00
CA ASN A 58 2.70 -0.22 5.42
C ASN A 58 1.82 0.68 6.29
N TRP A 59 1.83 1.99 6.04
CA TRP A 59 0.93 2.92 6.73
C TRP A 59 -0.55 2.62 6.45
N PHE A 60 -0.89 2.24 5.22
CA PHE A 60 -2.25 1.87 4.86
C PHE A 60 -2.71 0.60 5.59
N GLU A 61 -1.88 -0.44 5.59
CA GLU A 61 -2.10 -1.66 6.38
C GLU A 61 -2.33 -1.31 7.86
N ASP A 62 -1.44 -0.50 8.46
CA ASP A 62 -1.52 -0.11 9.87
C ASP A 62 -2.79 0.68 10.24
N THR A 63 -3.27 1.50 9.31
CA THR A 63 -4.37 2.44 9.57
C THR A 63 -5.74 1.83 9.30
N TYR A 64 -5.88 1.00 8.25
CA TYR A 64 -7.18 0.56 7.76
C TYR A 64 -7.43 -0.95 7.86
N ILE A 65 -6.37 -1.77 7.87
CA ILE A 65 -6.48 -3.23 7.90
C ILE A 65 -6.13 -3.75 9.30
N GLY A 66 -5.14 -3.14 9.94
CA GLY A 66 -4.42 -3.68 11.09
C GLY A 66 -3.31 -4.63 10.63
N ARG A 67 -2.17 -4.64 11.33
CA ARG A 67 -1.16 -5.67 11.08
C ARG A 67 -1.73 -7.01 11.51
N LEU A 68 -2.09 -7.86 10.55
CA LEU A 68 -2.09 -9.29 10.79
C LEU A 68 -0.71 -9.62 11.35
N ASN A 69 -0.65 -10.18 12.55
CA ASN A 69 0.59 -10.74 13.09
C ASN A 69 1.08 -11.79 12.08
N ARG A 70 1.95 -11.39 11.15
CA ARG A 70 2.64 -12.29 10.21
C ARG A 70 3.49 -13.32 10.97
N SER A 71 3.69 -13.11 12.28
CA SER A 71 3.90 -14.18 13.25
C SER A 71 2.64 -15.03 13.43
N ARG A 72 2.23 -15.72 12.36
CA ARG A 72 1.65 -17.05 12.53
C ARG A 72 2.83 -17.92 12.97
N THR A 73 3.16 -17.83 14.25
CA THR A 73 4.00 -18.82 14.92
C THR A 73 3.40 -20.16 14.56
N ARG A 74 4.09 -20.88 13.67
CA ARG A 74 3.91 -22.31 13.48
C ARG A 74 4.26 -22.92 14.83
N ARG A 75 3.25 -23.16 15.65
CA ARG A 75 3.34 -24.01 16.84
C ARG A 75 2.86 -25.38 16.44
#